data_AF-A0A928XP75-F1
#
_entry.id   AF-A0A928XP75-F1
#
_cell.length_a   1.000
_cell.length_b   1.000
_cell.length_c   1.000
_cell.angle_alpha   90.00
_cell.angle_beta   90.00
_cell.angle_gamma   90.00
#
_symmetry.space_group_name_H-M   'P 1'
#
loop_
_entity.id
_entity.type
_entity.pdbx_description
1 polymer ?
#
loop_
_entity_poly.entity_id
_entity_poly.type
_entity_poly.pdbx_seq_one_letter_code
_entity_poly.pdbx_strand_id
1 'polypeptide(L)'
;MLLRGPPRFADLVFHVLAHVRRSAGEAASVYDPEWVRFAASHLGPAESRTLAEDADALGQLAPGHEALSRLQLVAWLFADVERARVVAARELADLGPDEVDAPELLATLRQLGPAPELLRVAAELERPFFERLPAPEHDWARSAASFEAMLGVAPELGQCTVELVRSLRLRGRVRGSRIWVGVPDPALGPTLEHVSWQAAHEATVREVGRHARAAERRVEQMAVVLLAARARRQGRDADHGRWLAHFGANAPETNPSSLDEAEQRLVSELLG
;
A
#
# COMPACT_ATOMS: atom_id res chain seq x y z
N MET A 1 12.29 -14.15 -4.72
CA MET A 1 11.42 -13.47 -3.75
C MET A 1 12.06 -13.48 -2.37
N LEU A 2 12.20 -12.32 -1.72
CA LEU A 2 12.68 -12.20 -0.33
C LEU A 2 11.54 -11.67 0.55
N LEU A 3 11.48 -12.14 1.79
CA LEU A 3 10.47 -11.75 2.77
C LEU A 3 11.18 -11.05 3.94
N ARG A 4 10.73 -9.85 4.33
CA ARG A 4 11.33 -9.07 5.43
C ARG A 4 10.30 -8.57 6.42
N GLY A 5 10.79 -8.27 7.63
CA GLY A 5 10.02 -7.58 8.68
C GLY A 5 9.50 -6.21 8.23
N PRO A 6 8.59 -5.61 9.02
CA PRO A 6 7.88 -4.41 8.60
C PRO A 6 8.81 -3.20 8.45
N PRO A 7 8.70 -2.42 7.35
CA PRO A 7 9.31 -1.10 7.27
C PRO A 7 8.65 -0.18 8.29
N ARG A 8 9.28 0.01 9.44
CA ARG A 8 8.65 0.65 10.62
C ARG A 8 8.14 2.06 10.34
N PHE A 9 8.87 2.85 9.54
CA PHE A 9 8.44 4.19 9.18
C PHE A 9 7.22 4.18 8.24
N ALA A 10 7.20 3.27 7.27
CA ALA A 10 6.04 3.11 6.40
C ALA A 10 4.79 2.69 7.18
N ASP A 11 4.91 1.75 8.13
CA ASP A 11 3.78 1.30 8.96
C ASP A 11 3.18 2.46 9.78
N LEU A 12 4.03 3.35 10.28
CA LEU A 12 3.63 4.57 10.98
C LEU A 12 2.96 5.61 10.04
N VAL A 13 3.51 5.83 8.85
CA VAL A 13 2.90 6.73 7.84
C VAL A 13 1.52 6.22 7.42
N PHE A 14 1.40 4.94 7.10
CA PHE A 14 0.12 4.34 6.74
C PHE A 14 -0.84 4.23 7.92
N HIS A 15 -0.34 4.14 9.17
CA HIS A 15 -1.17 4.26 10.35
C HIS A 15 -1.88 5.60 10.37
N VAL A 16 -1.15 6.71 10.19
CA VAL A 16 -1.76 8.05 10.12
C VAL A 16 -2.76 8.14 8.97
N LEU A 17 -2.37 7.71 7.76
CA LEU A 17 -3.23 7.80 6.58
C LEU A 17 -4.52 6.96 6.71
N ALA A 18 -4.50 5.87 7.48
CA ALA A 18 -5.67 5.05 7.73
C ALA A 18 -6.78 5.80 8.53
N HIS A 19 -6.47 6.95 9.14
CA HIS A 19 -7.43 7.82 9.80
C HIS A 19 -8.02 8.92 8.88
N VAL A 20 -7.54 9.07 7.64
CA VAL A 20 -7.96 10.15 6.72
C VAL A 20 -9.31 9.81 6.09
N ARG A 21 -10.40 9.98 6.84
CA ARG A 21 -11.75 9.56 6.40
C ARG A 21 -12.25 10.28 5.14
N ARG A 22 -11.85 11.52 4.91
CA ARG A 22 -12.27 12.30 3.73
C ARG A 22 -11.86 11.64 2.41
N SER A 23 -10.81 10.82 2.40
CA SER A 23 -10.38 10.09 1.21
C SER A 23 -11.13 8.77 0.98
N ALA A 24 -12.07 8.34 1.84
CA ALA A 24 -12.63 6.98 1.80
C ALA A 24 -13.21 6.54 0.43
N GLY A 25 -13.67 7.48 -0.40
CA GLY A 25 -14.18 7.19 -1.76
C GLY A 25 -13.11 7.07 -2.85
N GLU A 26 -11.85 7.39 -2.55
CA GLU A 26 -10.75 7.40 -3.52
C GLU A 26 -10.06 6.04 -3.59
N ALA A 27 -9.70 5.58 -4.80
CA ALA A 27 -9.02 4.30 -4.99
C ALA A 27 -7.65 4.24 -4.27
N ALA A 28 -6.96 5.38 -4.17
CA ALA A 28 -5.66 5.48 -3.49
C ALA A 28 -5.82 5.50 -1.95
N SER A 29 -7.04 5.59 -1.43
CA SER A 29 -7.28 5.70 0.00
C SER A 29 -6.85 4.45 0.76
N VAL A 30 -6.23 4.69 1.90
CA VAL A 30 -5.92 3.65 2.91
C VAL A 30 -6.79 3.81 4.15
N TYR A 31 -7.78 4.72 4.13
CA TYR A 31 -8.75 4.81 5.23
C TYR A 31 -9.40 3.45 5.46
N ASP A 32 -9.34 2.98 6.70
CA ASP A 32 -9.81 1.67 7.07
C ASP A 32 -10.49 1.72 8.45
N PRO A 33 -11.83 1.60 8.51
CA PRO A 33 -12.55 1.72 9.78
C PRO A 33 -12.22 0.57 10.76
N GLU A 34 -11.81 -0.60 10.29
CA GLU A 34 -11.39 -1.69 11.18
C GLU A 34 -10.05 -1.39 11.82
N TRP A 35 -9.09 -0.89 11.05
CA TRP A 35 -7.82 -0.42 11.58
C TRP A 35 -8.01 0.69 12.61
N VAL A 36 -8.87 1.67 12.32
CA VAL A 36 -9.18 2.77 13.24
C VAL A 36 -9.77 2.23 14.55
N ARG A 37 -10.70 1.27 14.48
CA ARG A 37 -11.28 0.64 15.69
C ARG A 37 -10.24 -0.14 16.48
N PHE A 38 -9.41 -0.92 15.81
CA PHE A 38 -8.32 -1.67 16.43
C PHE A 38 -7.30 -0.74 17.11
N ALA A 39 -6.89 0.33 16.45
CA ALA A 39 -5.98 1.31 17.04
C ALA A 39 -6.62 1.97 18.26
N ALA A 40 -7.91 2.35 18.17
CA ALA A 40 -8.63 2.97 19.28
C ALA A 40 -8.75 2.06 20.51
N SER A 41 -8.90 0.74 20.35
CA SER A 41 -8.99 -0.19 21.48
C SER A 41 -7.70 -0.33 22.27
N HIS A 42 -6.56 0.04 21.69
CA HIS A 42 -5.24 -0.04 22.34
C HIS A 42 -4.68 1.33 22.72
N LEU A 43 -4.93 2.35 21.91
CA LEU A 43 -4.27 3.66 22.00
C LEU A 43 -5.20 4.76 22.54
N GLY A 44 -6.51 4.47 22.62
CA GLY A 44 -7.56 5.48 22.79
C GLY A 44 -7.99 6.09 21.45
N PRO A 45 -9.12 6.81 21.43
CA PRO A 45 -9.64 7.45 20.22
C PRO A 45 -8.63 8.44 19.62
N ALA A 46 -8.64 8.60 18.29
CA ALA A 46 -7.78 9.56 17.60
C ALA A 46 -8.08 11.00 18.04
N GLU A 47 -9.32 11.29 18.44
CA GLU A 47 -9.82 12.58 18.91
C GLU A 47 -9.25 12.98 20.28
N SER A 48 -8.72 12.03 21.06
CA SER A 48 -7.97 12.35 22.28
C SER A 48 -6.49 12.67 22.03
N ARG A 49 -6.09 12.75 20.75
CA ARG A 49 -4.73 12.96 20.26
C ARG A 49 -4.77 13.99 19.13
N THR A 50 -3.60 14.49 18.69
CA THR A 50 -3.55 15.42 17.55
C THR A 50 -3.89 14.74 16.22
N LEU A 51 -3.82 13.40 16.17
CA LEU A 51 -4.07 12.60 14.96
C LEU A 51 -5.41 12.89 14.28
N ALA A 52 -6.51 13.13 15.02
CA ALA A 52 -7.78 13.43 14.39
C ALA A 52 -7.76 14.75 13.61
N GLU A 53 -7.12 15.78 14.17
CA GLU A 53 -6.94 17.08 13.52
C GLU A 53 -6.00 16.97 12.31
N ASP A 54 -4.87 16.26 12.49
CA ASP A 54 -3.90 16.02 11.42
C ASP A 54 -4.52 15.23 10.25
N ALA A 55 -5.31 14.19 10.55
CA ALA A 55 -5.97 13.38 9.53
C ALA A 55 -7.06 14.16 8.77
N ASP A 56 -7.81 15.04 9.45
CA ASP A 56 -8.77 15.92 8.77
C ASP A 56 -8.06 16.92 7.85
N ALA A 57 -6.99 17.55 8.35
CA ALA A 57 -6.18 18.49 7.57
C ALA A 57 -5.52 17.80 6.35
N LEU A 58 -4.97 16.59 6.51
CA LEU A 58 -4.44 15.80 5.39
C LEU A 58 -5.51 15.52 4.34
N GLY A 59 -6.73 15.19 4.77
CA GLY A 59 -7.86 14.98 3.87
C GLY A 59 -8.29 16.23 3.09
N GLN A 60 -7.98 17.43 3.59
CA GLN A 60 -8.19 18.69 2.89
C GLN A 60 -7.03 19.03 1.94
N LEU A 61 -5.79 18.76 2.36
CA LEU A 61 -4.57 19.13 1.63
C LEU A 61 -4.23 18.18 0.48
N ALA A 62 -4.70 16.93 0.53
CA ALA A 62 -4.53 15.96 -0.55
C ALA A 62 -5.88 15.50 -1.11
N PRO A 63 -6.62 16.38 -1.83
CA PRO A 63 -7.91 16.02 -2.40
C PRO A 63 -7.73 15.10 -3.61
N GLY A 64 -8.47 13.99 -3.62
CA GLY A 64 -8.57 13.09 -4.76
C GLY A 64 -7.42 12.07 -4.89
N HIS A 65 -7.65 11.08 -5.75
CA HIS A 65 -6.74 9.95 -5.98
C HIS A 65 -5.28 10.34 -6.24
N GLU A 66 -5.00 11.27 -7.17
CA GLU A 66 -3.61 11.58 -7.55
C GLU A 66 -2.81 12.19 -6.38
N ALA A 67 -3.39 13.18 -5.69
CA ALA A 67 -2.73 13.82 -4.56
C ALA A 67 -2.47 12.81 -3.43
N LEU A 68 -3.44 11.94 -3.14
CA LEU A 68 -3.31 10.88 -2.13
C LEU A 68 -2.27 9.83 -2.52
N SER A 69 -2.23 9.40 -3.78
CA SER A 69 -1.24 8.44 -4.27
C SER A 69 0.18 9.00 -4.11
N ARG A 70 0.39 10.26 -4.52
CA ARG A 70 1.70 10.91 -4.39
C ARG A 70 2.07 11.21 -2.93
N LEU A 71 1.11 11.54 -2.07
CA LEU A 71 1.34 11.75 -0.64
C LEU A 71 1.87 10.48 0.05
N GLN A 72 1.44 9.30 -0.38
CA GLN A 72 1.92 8.02 0.16
C GLN A 72 3.40 7.75 -0.11
N LEU A 73 4.04 8.49 -1.02
CA LEU A 73 5.48 8.42 -1.24
C LEU A 73 6.29 8.81 0.00
N VAL A 74 5.71 9.54 0.96
CA VAL A 74 6.34 9.81 2.27
C VAL A 74 6.76 8.52 2.96
N ALA A 75 5.94 7.47 2.89
CA ALA A 75 6.24 6.17 3.52
C ALA A 75 7.55 5.53 3.02
N TRP A 76 8.00 5.90 1.81
CA TRP A 76 9.21 5.37 1.18
C TRP A 76 10.45 6.23 1.41
N LEU A 77 10.31 7.41 2.05
CA LEU A 77 11.39 8.37 2.19
C LEU A 77 12.47 7.90 3.17
N PHE A 78 12.08 7.15 4.21
CA PHE A 78 12.96 6.58 5.22
C PHE A 78 12.73 5.07 5.36
N ALA A 79 13.81 4.31 5.49
CA ALA A 79 13.80 2.86 5.68
C ALA A 79 13.38 2.49 7.12
N ASP A 80 13.77 3.30 8.10
CA ASP A 80 13.40 3.14 9.49
C ASP A 80 13.07 4.47 10.18
N VAL A 81 12.48 4.36 11.36
CA VAL A 81 11.98 5.48 12.15
C VAL A 81 13.12 6.30 12.78
N GLU A 82 14.26 5.68 13.09
CA GLU A 82 15.39 6.41 13.68
C GLU A 82 16.01 7.36 12.66
N ARG A 83 16.05 6.96 11.38
CA ARG A 83 16.49 7.84 10.29
C ARG A 83 15.59 9.05 10.15
N ALA A 84 14.27 8.86 10.16
CA ALA A 84 13.29 9.95 10.12
C ALA A 84 13.46 10.90 11.32
N ARG A 85 13.69 10.34 12.51
CA ARG A 85 13.88 11.09 13.76
C ARG A 85 15.10 12.03 13.74
N VAL A 86 16.22 11.62 13.14
CA VAL A 86 17.44 12.44 13.06
C VAL A 86 17.17 13.79 12.38
N VAL A 87 16.23 13.83 11.45
CA VAL A 87 15.87 15.02 10.67
C VAL A 87 14.49 15.58 11.01
N ALA A 88 13.87 15.10 12.10
CA ALA A 88 12.52 15.51 12.49
C ALA A 88 12.40 17.02 12.75
N ALA A 89 13.47 17.67 13.23
CA ALA A 89 13.50 19.11 13.51
C ALA A 89 13.73 20.01 12.27
N ARG A 90 13.92 19.43 11.09
CA ARG A 90 14.15 20.15 9.83
C ARG A 90 12.93 20.01 8.92
N GLU A 91 12.64 21.04 8.12
CA GLU A 91 11.57 20.99 7.13
C GLU A 91 11.94 20.08 5.96
N LEU A 92 10.96 19.38 5.36
CA LEU A 92 11.15 18.57 4.15
C LEU A 92 11.77 19.36 2.97
N ALA A 93 11.48 20.66 2.89
CA ALA A 93 12.05 21.56 1.88
C ALA A 93 13.59 21.64 1.98
N ASP A 94 14.14 21.51 3.18
CA ASP A 94 15.57 21.71 3.47
C ASP A 94 16.40 20.42 3.46
N LEU A 95 15.76 19.25 3.41
CA LEU A 95 16.46 17.96 3.45
C LEU A 95 17.31 17.74 2.20
N GLY A 96 18.57 17.36 2.38
CA GLY A 96 19.47 16.95 1.32
C GLY A 96 19.28 15.48 0.89
N PRO A 97 19.87 15.07 -0.25
CA PRO A 97 19.78 13.71 -0.73
C PRO A 97 20.42 12.69 0.22
N ASP A 98 21.47 13.08 0.95
CA ASP A 98 22.17 12.19 1.89
C ASP A 98 21.42 12.01 3.22
N GLU A 99 20.30 12.69 3.42
CA GLU A 99 19.53 12.68 4.67
C GLU A 99 18.35 11.71 4.65
N VAL A 100 18.00 11.18 3.47
CA VAL A 100 16.86 10.30 3.25
C VAL A 100 17.30 9.04 2.51
N ASP A 101 16.50 7.97 2.57
CA ASP A 101 16.84 6.70 1.92
C ASP A 101 16.37 6.63 0.45
N ALA A 102 15.44 7.51 0.07
CA ALA A 102 14.90 7.62 -1.30
C ALA A 102 14.97 9.08 -1.81
N PRO A 103 16.16 9.62 -2.07
CA PRO A 103 16.37 11.03 -2.44
C PRO A 103 15.60 11.46 -3.69
N GLU A 104 15.38 10.54 -4.63
CA GLU A 104 14.60 10.77 -5.85
C GLU A 104 13.13 11.17 -5.58
N LEU A 105 12.61 10.94 -4.37
CA LEU A 105 11.25 11.32 -3.99
C LEU A 105 11.11 12.78 -3.54
N LEU A 106 12.22 13.42 -3.13
CA LEU A 106 12.18 14.76 -2.55
C LEU A 106 11.55 15.79 -3.48
N ALA A 107 11.91 15.77 -4.77
CA ALA A 107 11.36 16.70 -5.76
C ALA A 107 9.84 16.56 -5.91
N THR A 108 9.35 15.32 -5.99
CA THR A 108 7.91 15.02 -6.10
C THR A 108 7.16 15.46 -4.86
N LEU A 109 7.68 15.13 -3.67
CA LEU A 109 7.02 15.46 -2.40
C LEU A 109 6.95 16.98 -2.19
N ARG A 110 8.01 17.73 -2.50
CA ARG A 110 8.02 19.20 -2.37
C ARG A 110 6.96 19.90 -3.25
N GLN A 111 6.61 19.30 -4.39
CA GLN A 111 5.59 19.84 -5.29
C GLN A 111 4.16 19.68 -4.75
N LEU A 112 3.94 18.83 -3.73
CA LEU A 112 2.63 18.61 -3.11
C LEU A 112 2.28 19.65 -2.03
N GLY A 113 3.12 20.69 -1.86
CA GLY A 113 2.91 21.72 -0.85
C GLY A 113 3.07 21.18 0.57
N PRO A 114 2.22 21.58 1.54
CA PRO A 114 2.42 21.26 2.95
C PRO A 114 2.01 19.83 3.35
N ALA A 115 1.27 19.09 2.50
CA ALA A 115 0.69 17.80 2.89
C ALA A 115 1.75 16.75 3.30
N PRO A 116 2.89 16.58 2.58
CA PRO A 116 3.91 15.62 2.97
C PRO A 116 4.61 15.97 4.28
N GLU A 117 4.81 17.26 4.55
CA GLU A 117 5.40 17.73 5.81
C GLU A 117 4.46 17.44 6.98
N LEU A 118 3.17 17.77 6.83
CA LEU A 118 2.16 17.44 7.82
C LEU A 118 2.11 15.94 8.10
N LEU A 119 2.11 15.10 7.07
CA LEU A 119 2.09 13.64 7.25
C LEU A 119 3.34 13.12 7.97
N ARG A 120 4.51 13.65 7.63
CA ARG A 120 5.78 13.30 8.28
C ARG A 120 5.78 13.69 9.76
N VAL A 121 5.29 14.88 10.09
CA VAL A 121 5.17 15.36 11.47
C VAL A 121 4.14 14.55 12.25
N ALA A 122 2.95 14.30 11.67
CA ALA A 122 1.90 13.50 12.28
C ALA A 122 2.40 12.07 12.59
N ALA A 123 3.18 11.47 11.68
CA ALA A 123 3.82 10.18 11.92
C ALA A 123 4.75 10.24 13.15
N GLU A 124 5.65 11.22 13.24
CA GLU A 124 6.55 11.36 14.39
C GLU A 124 5.82 11.61 15.73
N LEU A 125 4.74 12.39 15.72
CA LEU A 125 3.91 12.63 16.91
C LEU A 125 3.15 11.37 17.36
N GLU A 126 2.71 10.54 16.41
CA GLU A 126 1.99 9.30 16.71
C GLU A 126 2.90 8.14 17.09
N ARG A 127 4.20 8.22 16.80
CA ARG A 127 5.19 7.18 17.11
C ARG A 127 5.08 6.58 18.52
N PRO A 128 5.11 7.34 19.63
CA PRO A 128 5.04 6.77 20.97
C PRO A 128 3.71 6.04 21.25
N PHE A 129 2.63 6.41 20.56
CA PHE A 129 1.37 5.69 20.64
C PHE A 129 1.45 4.40 19.82
N PHE A 130 1.91 4.50 18.58
CA PHE A 130 2.04 3.40 17.65
C PHE A 130 2.91 2.26 18.17
N GLU A 131 3.99 2.57 18.89
CA GLU A 131 4.88 1.59 19.54
C GLU A 131 4.17 0.74 20.62
N ARG A 132 3.02 1.17 21.13
CA ARG A 132 2.20 0.42 22.11
C ARG A 132 1.23 -0.57 21.45
N LEU A 133 1.08 -0.53 20.12
CA LEU A 133 0.29 -1.53 19.42
C LEU A 133 0.94 -2.91 19.55
N PRO A 134 0.15 -3.97 19.71
CA PRO A 134 0.70 -5.32 19.80
C PRO A 134 1.50 -5.65 18.54
N ALA A 135 2.66 -6.29 18.75
CA ALA A 135 3.43 -6.84 17.64
C ALA A 135 2.61 -7.97 17.00
N PRO A 136 2.57 -8.04 15.66
CA PRO A 136 1.85 -9.12 15.01
C PRO A 136 2.64 -10.42 15.20
N GLU A 137 1.93 -11.50 15.56
CA GLU A 137 2.49 -12.85 15.47
C GLU A 137 2.50 -13.27 14.00
N HIS A 138 3.67 -13.65 13.48
CA HIS A 138 3.79 -13.95 12.07
C HIS A 138 4.63 -15.20 11.78
N ASP A 139 4.02 -16.14 11.07
CA ASP A 139 4.67 -17.33 10.54
C ASP A 139 5.29 -17.04 9.17
N TRP A 140 6.57 -16.64 9.18
CA TRP A 140 7.32 -16.31 7.98
C TRP A 140 7.46 -17.49 7.01
N ALA A 141 7.56 -18.72 7.53
CA ALA A 141 7.71 -19.91 6.69
C ALA A 141 6.41 -20.20 5.93
N ARG A 142 5.28 -20.11 6.62
CA ARG A 142 3.95 -20.25 6.01
C ARG A 142 3.68 -19.17 4.97
N SER A 143 4.07 -17.92 5.27
CA SER A 143 3.92 -16.82 4.31
C SER A 143 4.79 -16.99 3.07
N ALA A 144 6.06 -17.39 3.23
CA ALA A 144 6.94 -17.67 2.10
C ALA A 144 6.34 -18.74 1.19
N ALA A 145 5.85 -19.85 1.74
CA ALA A 145 5.20 -20.91 0.97
C ALA A 145 3.92 -20.41 0.25
N SER A 146 3.12 -19.58 0.92
CA SER A 146 1.90 -19.01 0.33
C SER A 146 2.21 -18.06 -0.83
N PHE A 147 3.22 -17.21 -0.71
CA PHE A 147 3.66 -16.34 -1.80
C PHE A 147 4.32 -17.13 -2.95
N GLU A 148 5.07 -18.19 -2.64
CA GLU A 148 5.64 -19.08 -3.66
C GLU A 148 4.54 -19.75 -4.50
N ALA A 149 3.44 -20.16 -3.88
CA ALA A 149 2.26 -20.67 -4.59
C ALA A 149 1.58 -19.64 -5.51
N MET A 150 1.88 -18.35 -5.37
CA MET A 150 1.39 -17.29 -6.25
C MET A 150 2.26 -17.06 -7.49
N LEU A 151 3.49 -17.59 -7.54
CA LEU A 151 4.40 -17.37 -8.67
C LEU A 151 3.83 -17.86 -10.00
N GLY A 152 2.98 -18.89 -9.98
CA GLY A 152 2.25 -19.31 -11.16
C GLY A 152 1.39 -18.17 -11.71
N VAL A 153 0.54 -17.56 -10.88
CA VAL A 153 -0.45 -16.56 -11.34
C VAL A 153 0.14 -15.15 -11.46
N ALA A 154 1.23 -14.85 -10.76
CA ALA A 154 1.96 -13.59 -10.85
C ALA A 154 3.48 -13.85 -10.88
N PRO A 155 4.05 -14.19 -12.04
CA PRO A 155 5.48 -14.53 -12.15
C PRO A 155 6.41 -13.41 -11.69
N GLU A 156 6.01 -12.15 -11.86
CA GLU A 156 6.81 -10.99 -11.48
C GLU A 156 7.05 -10.90 -9.95
N LEU A 157 6.22 -11.56 -9.15
CA LEU A 157 6.40 -11.64 -7.70
C LEU A 157 7.75 -12.29 -7.34
N GLY A 158 8.26 -13.18 -8.20
CA GLY A 158 9.58 -13.81 -8.04
C GLY A 158 10.74 -12.82 -8.01
N GLN A 159 10.58 -11.66 -8.67
CA GLN A 159 11.56 -10.57 -8.76
C GLN A 159 11.39 -9.51 -7.68
N CYS A 160 10.43 -9.68 -6.78
CA CYS A 160 10.09 -8.69 -5.77
C CYS A 160 10.54 -9.11 -4.36
N THR A 161 10.72 -8.10 -3.50
CA THR A 161 10.81 -8.25 -2.04
C THR A 161 9.45 -7.88 -1.45
N VAL A 162 8.83 -8.80 -0.72
CA VAL A 162 7.56 -8.57 -0.03
C VAL A 162 7.85 -8.20 1.41
N GLU A 163 7.22 -7.14 1.90
CA GLU A 163 7.30 -6.69 3.29
C GLU A 163 5.90 -6.45 3.81
N LEU A 164 5.70 -6.64 5.11
CA LEU A 164 4.37 -6.56 5.71
C LEU A 164 4.20 -5.22 6.44
N VAL A 165 3.03 -4.60 6.28
CA VAL A 165 2.68 -3.31 6.86
C VAL A 165 1.27 -3.44 7.44
N ARG A 166 1.15 -3.37 8.77
CA ARG A 166 -0.11 -3.69 9.47
C ARG A 166 -1.24 -2.78 9.05
N SER A 167 -0.94 -1.49 8.97
CA SER A 167 -1.92 -0.44 8.66
C SER A 167 -2.47 -0.50 7.23
N LEU A 168 -1.84 -1.25 6.31
CA LEU A 168 -2.38 -1.46 4.96
C LEU A 168 -3.59 -2.43 4.94
N ARG A 169 -3.74 -3.32 5.94
CA ARG A 169 -4.78 -4.37 5.99
C ARG A 169 -5.07 -5.06 4.64
N LEU A 170 -6.10 -4.60 3.92
CA LEU A 170 -6.58 -5.20 2.68
C LEU A 170 -5.87 -4.65 1.45
N ARG A 171 -5.00 -3.66 1.61
CA ARG A 171 -4.29 -2.95 0.54
C ARG A 171 -2.85 -3.44 0.38
N GLY A 172 -2.29 -3.13 -0.77
CA GLY A 172 -0.87 -3.27 -1.06
C GLY A 172 -0.32 -2.02 -1.75
N ARG A 173 1.00 -1.91 -1.82
CA ARG A 173 1.72 -0.87 -2.55
C ARG A 173 2.95 -1.46 -3.20
N VAL A 174 3.30 -0.96 -4.38
CA VAL A 174 4.52 -1.36 -5.08
C VAL A 174 5.35 -0.17 -5.51
N ARG A 175 6.66 -0.25 -5.28
CA ARG A 175 7.63 0.73 -5.77
C ARG A 175 8.95 0.03 -6.07
N GLY A 176 9.45 0.20 -7.29
CA GLY A 176 10.64 -0.53 -7.74
C GLY A 176 10.42 -2.04 -7.61
N SER A 177 11.30 -2.76 -6.92
CA SER A 177 11.14 -4.20 -6.63
C SER A 177 10.54 -4.49 -5.25
N ARG A 178 10.03 -3.49 -4.53
CA ARG A 178 9.49 -3.65 -3.18
C ARG A 178 7.97 -3.63 -3.22
N ILE A 179 7.36 -4.62 -2.58
CA ILE A 179 5.91 -4.76 -2.42
C ILE A 179 5.60 -4.72 -0.93
N TRP A 180 4.69 -3.84 -0.54
CA TRP A 180 4.15 -3.77 0.81
C TRP A 180 2.72 -4.25 0.81
N VAL A 181 2.36 -5.09 1.75
CA VAL A 181 1.00 -5.63 1.91
C VAL A 181 0.62 -5.70 3.37
N GLY A 182 -0.67 -5.81 3.66
CA GLY A 182 -1.18 -6.05 5.00
C GLY A 182 -0.49 -7.21 5.72
N VAL A 183 -0.53 -7.19 7.05
CA VAL A 183 -0.15 -8.35 7.87
C VAL A 183 -1.36 -9.29 7.99
N PRO A 184 -1.21 -10.61 7.76
CA PRO A 184 -2.23 -11.58 8.11
C PRO A 184 -2.43 -11.59 9.63
N ASP A 185 -3.58 -11.13 10.10
CA ASP A 185 -3.87 -11.00 11.53
C ASP A 185 -5.37 -11.21 11.77
N PRO A 186 -5.79 -12.24 12.53
CA PRO A 186 -7.19 -12.48 12.86
C PRO A 186 -7.90 -11.29 13.54
N ALA A 187 -7.17 -10.48 14.32
CA ALA A 187 -7.73 -9.30 14.98
C ALA A 187 -7.99 -8.15 13.99
N LEU A 188 -7.29 -8.13 12.86
CA LEU A 188 -7.47 -7.14 11.81
C LEU A 188 -8.33 -7.69 10.66
N GLY A 189 -8.40 -8.99 10.44
CA GLY A 189 -9.24 -9.65 9.43
C GLY A 189 -8.53 -10.17 8.18
N PRO A 190 -7.49 -9.52 7.58
CA PRO A 190 -6.81 -10.06 6.41
C PRO A 190 -6.27 -11.46 6.69
N THR A 191 -6.63 -12.41 5.83
CA THR A 191 -6.09 -13.77 5.87
C THR A 191 -4.76 -13.83 5.11
N LEU A 192 -3.98 -14.90 5.34
CA LEU A 192 -2.76 -15.10 4.55
C LEU A 192 -3.04 -15.27 3.05
N GLU A 193 -4.18 -15.88 2.71
CA GLU A 193 -4.65 -15.99 1.33
C GLU A 193 -4.88 -14.59 0.73
N HIS A 194 -5.58 -13.70 1.44
CA HIS A 194 -5.79 -12.32 1.00
C HIS A 194 -4.46 -11.61 0.74
N VAL A 195 -3.55 -11.66 1.70
CA VAL A 195 -2.25 -10.98 1.62
C VAL A 195 -1.42 -11.52 0.45
N SER A 196 -1.52 -12.82 0.14
CA SER A 196 -0.85 -13.45 -0.99
C SER A 196 -1.41 -12.99 -2.34
N TRP A 197 -2.74 -12.89 -2.46
CA TRP A 197 -3.39 -12.32 -3.63
C TRP A 197 -3.09 -10.83 -3.80
N GLN A 198 -3.05 -10.07 -2.71
CA GLN A 198 -2.66 -8.67 -2.77
C GLN A 198 -1.21 -8.53 -3.27
N ALA A 199 -0.26 -9.32 -2.77
CA ALA A 199 1.12 -9.28 -3.24
C ALA A 199 1.23 -9.67 -4.73
N ALA A 200 0.47 -10.66 -5.17
CA ALA A 200 0.38 -11.05 -6.58
C ALA A 200 -0.19 -9.92 -7.46
N HIS A 201 -1.22 -9.21 -6.97
CA HIS A 201 -1.76 -8.04 -7.64
C HIS A 201 -0.72 -6.92 -7.76
N GLU A 202 -0.06 -6.54 -6.66
CA GLU A 202 0.99 -5.52 -6.67
C GLU A 202 2.15 -5.87 -7.62
N ALA A 203 2.56 -7.14 -7.67
CA ALA A 203 3.56 -7.61 -8.62
C ALA A 203 3.09 -7.48 -10.08
N THR A 204 1.81 -7.74 -10.34
CA THR A 204 1.20 -7.60 -11.66
C THR A 204 1.05 -6.13 -12.05
N VAL A 205 0.71 -5.24 -11.12
CA VAL A 205 0.71 -3.78 -11.31
C VAL A 205 2.09 -3.31 -11.76
N ARG A 206 3.15 -3.77 -11.07
CA ARG A 206 4.53 -3.47 -11.46
C ARG A 206 4.87 -4.02 -12.83
N GLU A 207 4.47 -5.25 -13.14
CA GLU A 207 4.69 -5.86 -14.45
C GLU A 207 4.09 -4.98 -15.56
N VAL A 208 2.78 -4.73 -15.49
CA VAL A 208 2.06 -3.90 -16.46
C VAL A 208 2.68 -2.50 -16.54
N GLY A 209 3.00 -1.88 -15.40
CA GLY A 209 3.57 -0.54 -15.33
C GLY A 209 4.93 -0.38 -16.03
N ARG A 210 5.70 -1.44 -16.24
CA ARG A 210 6.94 -1.39 -17.04
C ARG A 210 6.68 -1.33 -18.54
N HIS A 211 5.53 -1.82 -18.99
CA HIS A 211 5.18 -1.91 -20.40
C HIS A 211 4.17 -0.83 -20.83
N ALA A 212 3.28 -0.43 -19.92
CA ALA A 212 2.23 0.53 -20.18
C ALA A 212 2.73 1.98 -20.05
N ARG A 213 2.34 2.83 -21.01
CA ARG A 213 2.41 4.29 -20.89
C ARG A 213 1.03 4.84 -20.57
N ALA A 214 0.54 4.51 -19.37
CA ALA A 214 -0.83 4.83 -18.94
C ALA A 214 -0.84 5.43 -17.53
N ALA A 215 -1.94 6.10 -17.19
CA ALA A 215 -2.17 6.57 -15.83
C ALA A 215 -2.30 5.40 -14.84
N GLU A 216 -1.97 5.62 -13.57
CA GLU A 216 -1.95 4.61 -12.51
C GLU A 216 -3.24 3.77 -12.46
N ARG A 217 -4.41 4.42 -12.46
CA ARG A 217 -5.71 3.75 -12.47
C ARG A 217 -5.90 2.78 -13.66
N ARG A 218 -5.33 3.08 -14.83
CA ARG A 218 -5.40 2.18 -16.00
C ARG A 218 -4.43 1.01 -15.86
N VAL A 219 -3.24 1.26 -15.29
CA VAL A 219 -2.28 0.20 -14.94
C VAL A 219 -2.89 -0.78 -13.94
N GLU A 220 -3.55 -0.28 -12.89
CA GLU A 220 -4.27 -1.11 -11.92
C GLU A 220 -5.37 -1.95 -12.59
N GLN A 221 -6.19 -1.33 -13.44
CA GLN A 221 -7.26 -2.02 -14.16
C GLN A 221 -6.73 -3.14 -15.06
N MET A 222 -5.69 -2.87 -15.86
CA MET A 222 -5.02 -3.88 -16.68
C MET A 222 -4.43 -5.02 -15.83
N ALA A 223 -3.82 -4.69 -14.68
CA ALA A 223 -3.23 -5.67 -13.79
C ALA A 223 -4.27 -6.62 -13.19
N VAL A 224 -5.45 -6.11 -12.80
CA VAL A 224 -6.56 -6.96 -12.31
C VAL A 224 -7.07 -7.90 -13.41
N VAL A 225 -7.24 -7.39 -14.64
CA VAL A 225 -7.68 -8.22 -15.78
C VAL A 225 -6.65 -9.31 -16.10
N LEU A 226 -5.37 -8.96 -16.14
CA LEU A 226 -4.25 -9.88 -16.37
C LEU A 226 -4.19 -10.97 -15.29
N LEU A 227 -4.26 -10.56 -14.02
CA LEU A 227 -4.24 -11.49 -12.89
C LEU A 227 -5.43 -12.44 -12.92
N ALA A 228 -6.64 -11.94 -13.21
CA ALA A 228 -7.85 -12.76 -13.35
C ALA A 228 -7.71 -13.80 -14.47
N ALA A 229 -7.15 -13.40 -15.62
CA ALA A 229 -6.93 -14.32 -16.73
C ALA A 229 -5.91 -15.41 -16.38
N ARG A 230 -4.83 -15.08 -15.67
CA ARG A 230 -3.84 -16.06 -15.18
C ARG A 230 -4.43 -16.99 -14.11
N ALA A 231 -5.23 -16.45 -13.18
CA ALA A 231 -5.95 -17.24 -12.19
C ALA A 231 -6.87 -18.27 -12.85
N ARG A 232 -7.63 -17.88 -13.89
CA ARG A 232 -8.45 -18.81 -14.68
C ARG A 232 -7.63 -19.89 -15.37
N ARG A 233 -6.52 -19.55 -16.02
CA ARG A 233 -5.61 -20.52 -16.67
C ARG A 233 -5.06 -21.57 -15.69
N GLN A 234 -5.01 -21.23 -14.40
CA GLN A 234 -4.52 -22.13 -13.33
C GLN A 234 -5.64 -22.76 -12.50
N GLY A 235 -6.91 -22.58 -12.88
CA GLY A 235 -8.04 -23.14 -12.12
C GLY A 235 -8.26 -22.48 -10.76
N ARG A 236 -7.76 -21.26 -10.55
CA ARG A 236 -7.84 -20.50 -9.28
C ARG A 236 -8.81 -19.32 -9.33
N ASP A 237 -9.77 -19.36 -10.25
CA ASP A 237 -10.75 -18.28 -10.46
C ASP A 237 -11.61 -18.02 -9.21
N ALA A 238 -12.03 -19.09 -8.52
CA ALA A 238 -12.80 -18.97 -7.28
C ALA A 238 -12.00 -18.29 -6.15
N ASP A 239 -10.70 -18.56 -6.04
CA ASP A 239 -9.82 -17.95 -5.04
C ASP A 239 -9.63 -16.45 -5.32
N HIS A 240 -9.36 -16.12 -6.57
CA HIS A 240 -9.26 -14.73 -7.03
C HIS A 240 -10.58 -13.96 -6.79
N GLY A 241 -11.72 -14.60 -7.06
CA GLY A 241 -13.04 -14.04 -6.77
C GLY A 241 -13.26 -13.73 -5.28
N ARG A 242 -12.80 -14.62 -4.38
CA ARG A 242 -12.85 -14.36 -2.92
C ARG A 242 -11.98 -13.18 -2.52
N TRP A 243 -10.79 -13.03 -3.10
CA TRP A 243 -9.96 -11.85 -2.87
C TRP A 243 -10.69 -10.57 -3.31
N LEU A 244 -11.24 -10.53 -4.54
CA LEU A 244 -11.98 -9.37 -5.04
C LEU A 244 -13.19 -8.98 -4.20
N ALA A 245 -13.88 -9.97 -3.62
CA ALA A 245 -15.06 -9.73 -2.78
C ALA A 245 -14.76 -8.84 -1.55
N HIS A 246 -13.51 -8.76 -1.09
CA HIS A 246 -13.11 -7.86 0.01
C HIS A 246 -13.26 -6.38 -0.33
N PHE A 247 -13.29 -6.02 -1.61
CA PHE A 247 -13.48 -4.63 -2.06
C PHE A 247 -14.97 -4.25 -2.23
N GLY A 248 -15.89 -5.21 -2.08
CA GLY A 248 -17.34 -4.98 -2.12
C GLY A 248 -17.79 -4.29 -3.42
N ALA A 249 -18.60 -3.23 -3.29
CA ALA A 249 -19.10 -2.44 -4.42
C ALA A 249 -17.99 -1.72 -5.22
N ASN A 250 -16.79 -1.60 -4.64
CA ASN A 250 -15.63 -0.97 -5.27
C ASN A 250 -14.68 -2.00 -5.90
N ALA A 251 -15.09 -3.27 -6.02
CA ALA A 251 -14.27 -4.30 -6.65
C ALA A 251 -13.99 -3.93 -8.12
N PRO A 252 -12.71 -3.99 -8.56
CA PRO A 252 -12.35 -3.70 -9.94
C PRO A 252 -12.93 -4.75 -10.89
N GLU A 253 -13.27 -4.30 -12.10
CA GLU A 253 -13.78 -5.20 -13.14
C GLU A 253 -12.67 -6.12 -13.66
N THR A 254 -13.00 -7.38 -13.94
CA THR A 254 -12.04 -8.37 -14.46
C THR A 254 -12.27 -8.72 -15.92
N ASN A 255 -13.28 -8.13 -16.56
CA ASN A 255 -13.62 -8.39 -17.94
C ASN A 255 -12.65 -7.64 -18.88
N PRO A 256 -11.98 -8.31 -19.83
CA PRO A 256 -11.15 -7.66 -20.83
C PRO A 256 -11.86 -6.53 -21.62
N SER A 257 -13.19 -6.58 -21.77
CA SER A 257 -13.94 -5.51 -22.45
C SER A 257 -13.97 -4.16 -21.70
N SER A 258 -13.49 -4.12 -20.45
CA SER A 258 -13.29 -2.87 -19.67
C SER A 258 -12.03 -2.09 -20.11
N LEU A 259 -11.19 -2.71 -20.94
CA LEU A 259 -9.95 -2.18 -21.48
C LEU A 259 -10.16 -1.67 -22.91
N ASP A 260 -9.41 -0.64 -23.30
CA ASP A 260 -9.34 -0.23 -24.71
C ASP A 260 -8.55 -1.24 -25.55
N GLU A 261 -8.56 -1.09 -26.87
CA GLU A 261 -7.89 -2.06 -27.76
C GLU A 261 -6.38 -2.16 -27.53
N ALA A 262 -5.71 -1.06 -27.16
CA ALA A 262 -4.26 -1.06 -26.93
C ALA A 262 -3.91 -1.77 -25.62
N GLU A 263 -4.70 -1.53 -24.58
CA GLU A 263 -4.59 -2.20 -23.28
C GLU A 263 -4.91 -3.69 -23.39
N GLN A 264 -5.96 -4.06 -24.14
CA GLN A 264 -6.27 -5.47 -24.42
C GLN A 264 -5.11 -6.18 -25.12
N ARG A 265 -4.51 -5.56 -26.13
CA ARG A 265 -3.32 -6.11 -26.82
C ARG A 265 -2.17 -6.33 -25.85
N LEU A 266 -1.85 -5.34 -25.01
CA LEU A 266 -0.80 -5.47 -24.01
C LEU A 266 -1.08 -6.61 -23.01
N VAL A 267 -2.31 -6.71 -22.50
CA VAL A 267 -2.69 -7.80 -21.59
C VAL A 267 -2.58 -9.15 -22.28
N SER A 268 -2.98 -9.28 -23.55
CA SER A 268 -2.79 -10.50 -24.33
C SER A 268 -1.33 -10.86 -24.53
N GLU A 269 -0.46 -9.89 -24.82
CA GLU A 269 0.99 -10.10 -24.95
C GLU A 269 1.62 -10.60 -23.64
N LEU A 270 1.25 -9.99 -22.50
CA LEU A 270 1.74 -10.38 -21.18
C LEU A 270 1.17 -11.72 -20.68
N LEU A 271 0.05 -12.16 -21.24
CA LEU A 271 -0.49 -13.49 -20.94
C LEU A 271 0.34 -14.60 -21.58
N GLY A 272 0.93 -14.37 -22.76
CA GLY A 272 1.46 -15.44 -23.61
C GLY A 272 0.32 -16.18 -24.30
#